data_AF-A0A2M7U524-F1
#
_entry.id   AF-A0A2M7U524-F1
#
_cell.length_a   1.000
_cell.length_b   1.000
_cell.length_c   1.000
_cell.angle_alpha   90.00
_cell.angle_beta   90.00
_cell.angle_gamma   90.00
#
_symmetry.space_group_name_H-M   'P 1'
#
loop_
_entity.id
_entity.type
_entity.pdbx_description
1 polymer ?
#
loop_
_entity_poly.entity_id
_entity_poly.type
_entity_poly.pdbx_seq_one_letter_code
_entity_poly.pdbx_strand_id
1 'polypeptide(L)'
;MKKSTFGFTFVEMLVVLSIIAILVTLGFSAYNATRVRSYSTRIAADFQQIKLGFKIWKSFNDDDLYPRGNTLGQNPSYNCVSEGPVAQTPAQTYLNEVYLDPWGNQYAYDNNGDVHNDAVPAIANGVNIFSRWCAGEGVPYIQIAAQVDRILDGDGSNTTGVVRWNTNPNSPGAIVFLISPNEAE
;
A
#
# COMPACT_ATOMS: atom_id res chain seq x y z
N MET A 1 28.93 -34.22 52.29
CA MET A 1 27.57 -34.39 51.73
C MET A 1 27.66 -34.32 50.20
N LYS A 2 27.32 -35.41 49.50
CA LYS A 2 27.32 -35.45 48.02
C LYS A 2 25.99 -34.87 47.55
N LYS A 3 26.00 -33.71 46.88
CA LYS A 3 24.79 -33.15 46.25
C LYS A 3 24.48 -33.98 45.00
N SER A 4 23.30 -34.60 44.92
CA SER A 4 22.81 -35.18 43.67
C SER A 4 22.30 -34.06 42.77
N THR A 5 22.97 -33.83 41.66
CA THR A 5 22.43 -33.02 40.56
C THR A 5 21.41 -33.86 39.80
N PHE A 6 20.12 -33.63 40.03
CA PHE A 6 19.08 -34.14 39.15
C PHE A 6 19.17 -33.39 37.82
N GLY A 7 19.50 -34.12 36.76
CA GLY A 7 19.52 -33.60 35.38
C GLY A 7 18.17 -33.76 34.70
N PHE A 8 17.88 -32.88 33.76
CA PHE A 8 16.69 -32.96 32.90
C PHE A 8 16.72 -34.22 32.03
N THR A 9 15.58 -34.88 31.87
CA THR A 9 15.45 -36.07 31.02
C THR A 9 15.21 -35.70 29.55
N PHE A 10 15.55 -36.60 28.62
CA PHE A 10 15.26 -36.40 27.19
C PHE A 10 13.76 -36.24 26.92
N VAL A 11 12.91 -36.94 27.68
CA VAL A 11 11.45 -36.85 27.53
C VAL A 11 10.96 -35.45 27.88
N GLU A 12 11.47 -34.85 28.96
CA GLU A 12 11.06 -33.50 29.37
C GLU A 12 11.48 -32.44 28.33
N MET A 13 12.68 -32.55 27.75
CA MET A 13 13.07 -31.65 26.65
C MET A 13 12.24 -31.88 25.38
N LEU A 14 11.85 -33.12 25.09
CA LEU A 14 11.04 -33.46 23.92
C LEU A 14 9.63 -32.86 24.01
N VAL A 15 8.99 -32.94 25.18
CA VAL A 15 7.65 -32.35 25.41
C VAL A 15 7.70 -30.83 25.33
N VAL A 16 8.74 -30.20 25.88
CA VAL A 16 8.87 -28.73 25.82
C VAL A 16 9.05 -28.25 24.38
N LEU A 17 9.92 -28.89 23.60
CA LEU A 17 10.13 -28.52 22.20
C LEU A 17 8.89 -28.75 21.34
N SER A 18 8.12 -29.82 21.60
CA SER A 18 6.88 -30.07 20.85
C SER A 18 5.82 -29.00 21.14
N ILE A 19 5.68 -28.57 22.40
CA ILE A 19 4.76 -27.49 22.77
C ILE A 19 5.20 -26.17 22.13
N ILE A 20 6.50 -25.83 22.18
CA ILE A 20 7.03 -24.61 21.54
C ILE A 20 6.74 -24.61 20.04
N ALA A 21 6.96 -25.73 19.34
CA ALA A 21 6.71 -25.84 17.90
C ALA A 21 5.24 -25.57 17.54
N ILE A 22 4.31 -26.11 18.34
CA ILE A 22 2.87 -25.87 18.16
C ILE A 22 2.53 -24.40 18.38
N LEU A 23 3.01 -23.81 19.48
CA LEU A 23 2.73 -22.40 19.81
C LEU A 23 3.29 -21.42 18.78
N VAL A 24 4.51 -21.67 18.28
CA VAL A 24 5.13 -20.84 17.24
C VAL A 24 4.31 -20.85 15.97
N THR A 25 3.83 -22.01 15.54
CA THR A 25 3.03 -22.16 14.32
C THR A 25 1.71 -21.37 14.40
N LEU A 26 1.00 -21.50 15.53
CA LEU A 26 -0.25 -20.77 15.76
C LEU A 26 -0.02 -19.26 15.88
N GLY A 27 1.03 -18.86 16.60
CA GLY A 27 1.42 -17.46 16.76
C GLY A 27 1.77 -16.78 15.43
N PHE A 28 2.50 -17.46 14.56
CA PHE A 28 2.88 -16.93 13.25
C PHE A 28 1.67 -16.70 12.32
N SER A 29 0.71 -17.63 12.31
CA SER A 29 -0.52 -17.47 11.52
C SER A 29 -1.34 -16.25 11.97
N ALA A 30 -1.53 -16.09 13.28
CA ALA A 30 -2.26 -14.96 13.85
C ALA A 30 -1.54 -13.62 13.61
N TYR A 31 -0.20 -13.61 13.67
CA TYR A 31 0.61 -12.43 13.38
C TYR A 31 0.44 -11.98 11.93
N ASN A 32 0.53 -12.89 10.96
CA ASN A 32 0.39 -12.54 9.55
C ASN A 32 -1.00 -11.98 9.25
N ALA A 33 -2.06 -12.58 9.79
CA ALA A 33 -3.42 -12.08 9.61
C ALA A 33 -3.60 -10.65 10.19
N THR A 34 -3.03 -10.40 11.37
CA THR A 34 -3.06 -9.07 12.01
C THR A 34 -2.25 -8.05 11.20
N ARG A 35 -1.07 -8.44 10.70
CA ARG A 35 -0.22 -7.60 9.86
C ARG A 35 -0.94 -7.17 8.59
N VAL A 36 -1.52 -8.12 7.86
CA VAL A 36 -2.28 -7.83 6.62
C VAL A 36 -3.37 -6.81 6.89
N ARG A 37 -4.19 -7.04 7.94
CA ARG A 37 -5.28 -6.12 8.32
C ARG A 37 -4.76 -4.73 8.71
N SER A 38 -3.73 -4.66 9.55
CA SER A 38 -3.16 -3.39 10.00
C SER A 38 -2.62 -2.57 8.83
N TYR A 39 -1.87 -3.21 7.93
CA TYR A 39 -1.27 -2.54 6.78
C TYR A 39 -2.33 -2.13 5.76
N SER A 40 -3.33 -2.98 5.49
CA SER A 40 -4.42 -2.61 4.59
C SER A 40 -5.23 -1.43 5.12
N THR A 41 -5.53 -1.39 6.42
CA THR A 41 -6.26 -0.27 7.04
C THR A 41 -5.45 1.01 7.02
N ARG A 42 -4.13 0.92 7.25
CA ARG A 42 -3.24 2.08 7.16
C ARG A 42 -3.21 2.65 5.74
N ILE A 43 -2.95 1.82 4.72
CA ILE A 43 -2.94 2.29 3.33
C ILE A 43 -4.28 2.89 2.93
N ALA A 44 -5.39 2.25 3.30
CA ALA A 44 -6.72 2.78 3.00
C ALA A 44 -6.95 4.16 3.65
N ALA A 45 -6.52 4.35 4.89
CA ALA A 45 -6.60 5.64 5.58
C ALA A 45 -5.70 6.69 4.90
N ASP A 46 -4.45 6.34 4.61
CA ASP A 46 -3.48 7.23 3.96
C ASP A 46 -4.01 7.69 2.59
N PHE A 47 -4.55 6.77 1.78
CA PHE A 47 -5.18 7.09 0.49
C PHE A 47 -6.34 8.09 0.62
N GLN A 48 -7.22 7.91 1.61
CA GLN A 48 -8.33 8.84 1.84
C GLN A 48 -7.85 10.22 2.31
N GLN A 49 -6.85 10.26 3.19
CA GLN A 49 -6.26 11.53 3.66
C GLN A 49 -5.58 12.29 2.52
N ILE A 50 -4.79 11.58 1.70
CA ILE A 50 -4.12 12.18 0.55
C ILE A 50 -5.16 12.71 -0.46
N LYS A 51 -6.19 11.92 -0.79
CA LYS A 51 -7.29 12.35 -1.65
C LYS A 51 -8.01 13.58 -1.12
N LEU A 52 -8.26 13.66 0.18
CA LEU A 52 -8.82 14.86 0.80
C LEU A 52 -7.91 16.07 0.60
N GLY A 53 -6.60 15.93 0.81
CA GLY A 53 -5.63 17.01 0.57
C GLY A 53 -5.65 17.51 -0.89
N PHE A 54 -5.71 16.59 -1.86
CA PHE A 54 -5.86 16.96 -3.27
C PHE A 54 -7.18 17.67 -3.56
N LYS A 55 -8.30 17.22 -2.99
CA LYS A 55 -9.60 17.88 -3.14
C LYS A 55 -9.61 19.28 -2.54
N ILE A 56 -9.01 19.46 -1.36
CA ILE A 56 -8.87 20.77 -0.73
C ILE A 56 -8.02 21.67 -1.62
N TRP A 57 -6.85 21.20 -2.07
CA TRP A 57 -5.99 21.97 -2.97
C TRP A 57 -6.74 22.40 -4.22
N LYS A 58 -7.45 21.49 -4.89
CA LYS A 58 -8.26 21.78 -6.08
C LYS A 58 -9.30 22.86 -5.80
N SER A 59 -10.00 22.79 -4.67
CA SER A 59 -11.03 23.78 -4.29
C SER A 59 -10.51 25.21 -4.06
N PHE A 60 -9.20 25.37 -3.81
CA PHE A 60 -8.55 26.67 -3.62
C PHE A 60 -7.80 27.18 -4.85
N ASN A 61 -7.73 26.40 -5.93
CA ASN A 61 -7.08 26.81 -7.18
C ASN A 61 -8.12 27.14 -8.26
N ASP A 62 -7.86 28.22 -8.99
CA ASP A 62 -8.84 28.82 -9.92
C ASP A 62 -9.16 27.94 -11.14
N ASP A 63 -8.27 27.00 -11.49
CA ASP A 63 -8.41 26.18 -12.70
C ASP A 63 -9.32 24.96 -12.52
N ASP A 64 -9.71 24.60 -11.28
CA ASP A 64 -10.51 23.41 -10.94
C ASP A 64 -9.98 22.07 -11.54
N LEU A 65 -8.69 22.04 -11.84
CA LEU A 65 -7.97 20.86 -12.36
C LEU A 65 -7.00 20.35 -11.31
N TYR A 66 -6.82 19.02 -11.23
CA TYR A 66 -5.73 18.45 -10.44
C TYR A 66 -4.35 18.77 -11.04
N PRO A 67 -3.26 18.81 -10.23
CA PRO A 67 -1.92 19.11 -10.74
C PRO A 67 -1.48 18.10 -11.79
N ARG A 68 -0.76 18.51 -12.84
CA ARG A 68 -0.21 17.55 -13.82
C ARG A 68 1.05 16.86 -13.31
N GLY A 69 1.03 15.52 -13.34
CA GLY A 69 2.10 14.65 -12.87
C GLY A 69 3.38 14.75 -13.70
N ASN A 70 3.28 15.12 -14.98
CA ASN A 70 4.43 15.25 -15.90
C ASN A 70 5.43 16.36 -15.52
N THR A 71 5.10 17.20 -14.55
CA THR A 71 5.99 18.24 -14.02
C THR A 71 6.70 17.82 -12.73
N LEU A 72 6.40 16.64 -12.18
CA LEU A 72 6.94 16.16 -10.92
C LEU A 72 8.29 15.46 -11.14
N GLY A 73 9.22 15.64 -10.21
CA GLY A 73 10.52 14.97 -10.25
C GLY A 73 10.42 13.50 -9.87
N GLN A 74 11.37 12.69 -10.32
CA GLN A 74 11.46 11.28 -9.91
C GLN A 74 11.80 11.15 -8.41
N ASN A 75 11.32 10.09 -7.75
CA ASN A 75 11.71 9.80 -6.38
C ASN A 75 13.06 9.04 -6.36
N PRO A 76 14.13 9.59 -5.76
CA PRO A 76 15.41 8.89 -5.67
C PRO A 76 15.35 7.62 -4.81
N SER A 77 14.37 7.51 -3.90
CA SER A 77 14.14 6.32 -3.09
C SER A 77 13.47 5.19 -3.86
N TYR A 78 12.86 5.45 -5.03
CA TYR A 78 12.10 4.48 -5.81
C TYR A 78 12.35 4.66 -7.31
N ASN A 79 13.47 4.12 -7.79
CA ASN A 79 14.03 4.35 -9.13
C ASN A 79 13.34 3.60 -10.29
N CYS A 80 12.43 2.68 -9.99
CA CYS A 80 11.86 1.75 -10.97
C CYS A 80 10.57 2.26 -11.64
N VAL A 81 10.16 3.49 -11.36
CA VAL A 81 8.92 4.12 -11.85
C VAL A 81 9.16 5.59 -12.18
N SER A 82 8.45 6.10 -13.19
CA SER A 82 8.65 7.46 -13.71
C SER A 82 7.96 8.55 -12.91
N GLU A 83 6.88 8.25 -12.18
CA GLU A 83 6.10 9.33 -11.55
C GLU A 83 6.68 9.80 -10.22
N GLY A 84 6.50 11.09 -9.95
CA GLY A 84 6.95 11.73 -8.74
C GLY A 84 6.13 11.42 -7.49
N PRO A 85 6.69 11.71 -6.30
CA PRO A 85 6.01 11.49 -5.03
C PRO A 85 4.90 12.54 -4.80
N VAL A 86 3.87 12.15 -4.05
CA VAL A 86 2.79 13.05 -3.57
C VAL A 86 3.39 14.28 -2.86
N ALA A 87 4.49 14.08 -2.13
CA ALA A 87 5.17 15.14 -1.39
C ALA A 87 5.74 16.27 -2.25
N GLN A 88 5.93 16.05 -3.56
CA GLN A 88 6.36 17.09 -4.49
C GLN A 88 5.17 17.80 -5.16
N THR A 89 3.94 17.37 -4.90
CA THR A 89 2.75 18.04 -5.44
C THR A 89 2.39 19.26 -4.60
N PRO A 90 1.72 20.26 -5.19
CA PRO A 90 1.17 21.39 -4.45
C PRO A 90 0.18 20.98 -3.33
N ALA A 91 -0.45 19.81 -3.44
CA ALA A 91 -1.39 19.29 -2.44
C ALA A 91 -0.72 18.96 -1.10
N GLN A 92 0.61 18.79 -1.05
CA GLN A 92 1.35 18.52 0.19
C GLN A 92 1.15 19.61 1.25
N THR A 93 0.86 20.86 0.85
CA THR A 93 0.56 21.97 1.79
C THR A 93 -0.70 21.71 2.63
N TYR A 94 -1.59 20.86 2.14
CA TYR A 94 -2.86 20.50 2.80
C TYR A 94 -2.79 19.13 3.50
N LEU A 95 -1.60 18.53 3.55
CA LEU A 95 -1.34 17.28 4.25
C LEU A 95 -0.52 17.56 5.52
N ASN A 96 -0.90 16.93 6.63
CA ASN A 96 -0.26 17.16 7.92
C ASN A 96 1.19 16.64 7.98
N GLU A 97 1.51 15.65 7.13
CA GLU A 97 2.81 15.02 7.07
C GLU A 97 3.07 14.46 5.67
N VAL A 98 4.29 13.96 5.47
CA VAL A 98 4.62 13.17 4.28
C VAL A 98 4.21 11.73 4.56
N TYR A 99 3.13 11.29 3.92
CA TYR A 99 2.62 9.93 4.06
C TYR A 99 3.57 8.92 3.42
N LEU A 100 3.86 7.86 4.17
CA LEU A 100 4.68 6.73 3.75
C LEU A 100 3.86 5.45 3.84
N ASP A 101 4.05 4.55 2.88
CA ASP A 101 3.48 3.22 2.92
C ASP A 101 4.05 2.39 4.11
N PRO A 102 3.47 1.22 4.43
CA PRO A 102 3.94 0.37 5.52
C PRO A 102 5.41 -0.11 5.40
N TRP A 103 6.02 0.03 4.23
CA TRP A 103 7.41 -0.35 3.95
C TRP A 103 8.36 0.87 3.97
N GLY A 104 7.84 2.06 4.22
CA GLY A 104 8.61 3.29 4.36
C GLY A 104 8.77 4.09 3.06
N ASN A 105 8.06 3.73 2.00
CA ASN A 105 8.16 4.37 0.71
C ASN A 105 7.10 5.46 0.55
N GLN A 106 7.46 6.56 -0.11
CA GLN A 106 6.50 7.62 -0.39
C GLN A 106 5.48 7.16 -1.42
N TYR A 107 4.23 7.58 -1.23
CA TYR A 107 3.21 7.46 -2.26
C TYR A 107 3.58 8.29 -3.47
N ALA A 108 3.33 7.75 -4.65
CA ALA A 108 3.51 8.46 -5.90
C ALA A 108 2.18 8.94 -6.45
N TYR A 109 2.23 9.93 -7.33
CA TYR A 109 1.07 10.57 -7.91
C TYR A 109 1.18 10.55 -9.44
N ASP A 110 0.08 10.24 -10.11
CA ASP A 110 -0.04 10.33 -11.56
C ASP A 110 -1.27 11.15 -11.92
N ASN A 111 -1.05 12.05 -12.87
CA ASN A 111 -2.08 12.73 -13.61
C ASN A 111 -1.47 13.19 -14.94
N ASN A 112 -1.68 12.39 -15.97
CA ASN A 112 -1.20 12.64 -17.32
C ASN A 112 -2.30 13.20 -18.25
N GLY A 113 -3.48 13.53 -17.70
CA GLY A 113 -4.65 14.01 -18.43
C GLY A 113 -5.49 12.92 -19.10
N ASP A 114 -5.29 11.64 -18.76
CA ASP A 114 -6.13 10.55 -19.22
C ASP A 114 -7.43 10.41 -18.40
N VAL A 115 -8.38 9.67 -18.97
CA VAL A 115 -9.68 9.42 -18.36
C VAL A 115 -9.77 7.95 -17.97
N HIS A 116 -10.13 7.71 -16.71
CA HIS A 116 -10.47 6.39 -16.22
C HIS A 116 -11.85 5.96 -16.72
N ASN A 117 -11.93 4.72 -17.22
CA ASN A 117 -13.17 4.06 -17.59
C ASN A 117 -13.08 2.59 -17.18
N ASP A 118 -14.01 2.11 -16.35
CA ASP A 118 -14.10 0.72 -15.90
C ASP A 118 -14.22 -0.30 -17.05
N ALA A 119 -14.61 0.14 -18.25
CA ALA A 119 -14.68 -0.70 -19.45
C ALA A 119 -13.32 -1.05 -20.06
N VAL A 120 -12.24 -0.35 -19.68
CA VAL A 120 -10.87 -0.60 -20.16
C VAL A 120 -9.98 -0.92 -18.96
N PRO A 121 -9.26 -2.06 -18.93
CA PRO A 121 -8.43 -2.48 -17.80
C PRO A 121 -7.12 -1.66 -17.67
N ALA A 122 -7.19 -0.36 -17.89
CA ALA A 122 -6.08 0.55 -17.71
C ALA A 122 -6.05 0.98 -16.22
N ILE A 123 -5.30 0.20 -15.44
CA ILE A 123 -5.17 0.34 -13.98
C ILE A 123 -4.63 1.73 -13.60
N ALA A 124 -3.88 2.40 -14.48
CA ALA A 124 -3.25 3.70 -14.22
C ALA A 124 -4.05 4.92 -14.72
N ASN A 125 -5.15 4.73 -15.45
CA ASN A 125 -5.90 5.87 -15.98
C ASN A 125 -6.66 6.63 -14.87
N GLY A 126 -6.83 7.93 -15.08
CA GLY A 126 -7.44 8.90 -14.19
C GLY A 126 -6.41 9.66 -13.34
N VAL A 127 -6.89 10.39 -12.34
CA VAL A 127 -6.05 11.02 -11.34
C VAL A 127 -5.81 10.03 -10.21
N ASN A 128 -4.56 9.60 -10.00
CA ASN A 128 -4.25 8.44 -9.17
C ASN A 128 -3.14 8.68 -8.15
N ILE A 129 -3.24 7.97 -7.03
CA ILE A 129 -2.17 7.78 -6.05
C ILE A 129 -1.72 6.32 -6.08
N PHE A 130 -0.42 6.07 -5.92
CA PHE A 130 0.18 4.76 -6.05
C PHE A 130 1.00 4.40 -4.81
N SER A 131 0.77 3.21 -4.27
CA SER A 131 1.75 2.49 -3.44
C SER A 131 2.49 1.50 -4.33
N ARG A 132 3.78 1.72 -4.56
CA ARG A 132 4.53 1.10 -5.67
C ARG A 132 5.52 0.05 -5.19
N TRP A 133 5.90 -0.85 -6.09
CA TRP A 133 7.00 -1.80 -5.89
C TRP A 133 7.88 -1.92 -7.13
N CYS A 134 9.15 -2.27 -6.92
CA CYS A 134 10.03 -2.67 -8.00
C CYS A 134 9.91 -4.16 -8.31
N ALA A 135 10.44 -4.57 -9.47
CA ALA A 135 10.47 -5.96 -9.88
C ALA A 135 11.07 -6.86 -8.78
N GLY A 136 10.29 -7.83 -8.29
CA GLY A 136 10.68 -8.76 -7.24
C GLY A 136 10.19 -8.38 -5.84
N GLU A 137 9.65 -7.17 -5.66
CA GLU A 137 9.22 -6.64 -4.37
C GLU A 137 7.70 -6.63 -4.20
N GLY A 138 6.92 -7.04 -5.21
CA GLY A 138 5.47 -6.90 -5.20
C GLY A 138 4.70 -7.88 -4.30
N VAL A 139 5.34 -8.95 -3.80
CA VAL A 139 4.68 -9.97 -2.96
C VAL A 139 3.97 -9.35 -1.75
N PRO A 140 4.63 -8.56 -0.87
CA PRO A 140 3.97 -7.97 0.28
C PRO A 140 2.85 -6.97 -0.08
N TYR A 141 2.95 -6.28 -1.22
CA TYR A 141 1.92 -5.36 -1.72
C TYR A 141 0.66 -6.12 -2.18
N ILE A 142 0.84 -7.13 -3.02
CA ILE A 142 -0.25 -7.95 -3.56
C ILE A 142 -0.99 -8.70 -2.44
N GLN A 143 -0.29 -9.12 -1.39
CA GLN A 143 -0.90 -9.79 -0.23
C GLN A 143 -1.94 -8.94 0.51
N ILE A 144 -1.81 -7.61 0.48
CA ILE A 144 -2.73 -6.72 1.18
C ILE A 144 -3.71 -5.99 0.25
N ALA A 145 -3.42 -5.93 -1.06
CA ALA A 145 -4.18 -5.14 -2.03
C ALA A 145 -5.69 -5.47 -2.04
N ALA A 146 -6.05 -6.76 -2.08
CA ALA A 146 -7.45 -7.18 -2.04
C ALA A 146 -8.15 -6.81 -0.71
N GLN A 147 -7.41 -6.63 0.38
CA GLN A 147 -7.99 -6.19 1.64
C GLN A 147 -8.13 -4.65 1.70
N VAL A 148 -7.23 -3.91 1.06
CA VAL A 148 -7.37 -2.45 0.87
C VAL A 148 -8.62 -2.17 0.04
N ASP A 149 -8.79 -2.91 -1.05
CA ASP A 149 -9.95 -2.84 -1.95
C ASP A 149 -11.26 -3.08 -1.20
N ARG A 150 -11.37 -4.17 -0.42
CA ARG A 150 -12.54 -4.43 0.44
C ARG A 150 -12.88 -3.31 1.42
N ILE A 151 -11.88 -2.55 1.86
CA ILE A 151 -12.09 -1.44 2.80
C ILE A 151 -12.64 -0.20 2.06
N LEU A 152 -12.24 0.01 0.81
CA LEU A 152 -12.51 1.24 0.06
C LEU A 152 -13.66 1.09 -0.96
N ASP A 153 -13.71 -0.02 -1.68
CA ASP A 153 -14.71 -0.35 -2.72
C ASP A 153 -15.76 -1.36 -2.24
N GLY A 154 -15.43 -2.14 -1.21
CA GLY A 154 -16.33 -3.16 -0.67
C GLY A 154 -16.35 -4.46 -1.47
N ASP A 155 -15.54 -4.58 -2.53
CA ASP A 155 -15.33 -5.81 -3.30
C ASP A 155 -13.86 -6.27 -3.26
N GLY A 156 -13.45 -7.12 -4.21
CA GLY A 156 -12.13 -7.75 -4.22
C GLY A 156 -11.52 -7.82 -5.63
N SER A 157 -11.91 -6.89 -6.50
CA SER A 157 -11.59 -6.87 -7.92
C SER A 157 -10.33 -6.04 -8.17
N ASN A 158 -9.39 -6.56 -8.96
CA ASN A 158 -8.11 -5.88 -9.16
C ASN A 158 -8.08 -4.87 -10.30
N THR A 159 -9.16 -4.75 -11.08
CA THR A 159 -9.20 -3.95 -12.32
C THR A 159 -10.31 -2.90 -12.38
N THR A 160 -11.25 -2.90 -11.43
CA THR A 160 -12.44 -2.04 -11.44
C THR A 160 -12.54 -1.28 -10.13
N GLY A 161 -13.21 -0.13 -10.14
CA GLY A 161 -13.45 0.63 -8.91
C GLY A 161 -12.30 1.57 -8.52
N VAL A 162 -12.34 2.08 -7.29
CA VAL A 162 -11.40 3.10 -6.84
C VAL A 162 -10.04 2.53 -6.49
N VAL A 163 -9.94 1.26 -6.07
CA VAL A 163 -8.69 0.55 -5.82
C VAL A 163 -8.45 -0.48 -6.93
N ARG A 164 -7.27 -0.42 -7.54
CA ARG A 164 -6.84 -1.35 -8.59
C ARG A 164 -5.41 -1.77 -8.31
N TRP A 165 -4.97 -2.95 -8.75
CA TRP A 165 -3.58 -3.34 -8.53
C TRP A 165 -3.02 -4.32 -9.55
N ASN A 166 -1.71 -4.26 -9.77
CA ASN A 166 -0.99 -5.24 -10.55
C ASN A 166 -0.79 -6.54 -9.76
N THR A 167 -0.88 -7.70 -10.42
CA THR A 167 -0.80 -9.02 -9.77
C THR A 167 0.53 -9.74 -9.97
N ASN A 168 1.42 -9.22 -10.81
CA ASN A 168 2.74 -9.80 -11.03
C ASN A 168 3.77 -9.20 -10.06
N PRO A 169 4.29 -9.96 -9.07
CA PRO A 169 5.26 -9.45 -8.11
C PRO A 169 6.65 -9.20 -8.72
N ASN A 170 6.96 -9.82 -9.87
CA ASN A 170 8.27 -9.78 -10.50
C ASN A 170 8.41 -8.66 -11.55
N SER A 171 7.38 -7.84 -11.72
CA SER A 171 7.41 -6.65 -12.58
C SER A 171 7.10 -5.43 -11.72
N PRO A 172 7.57 -4.23 -12.10
CA PRO A 172 7.14 -3.01 -11.44
C PRO A 172 5.62 -2.91 -11.46
N GLY A 173 5.05 -2.50 -10.35
CA GLY A 173 3.60 -2.41 -10.22
C GLY A 173 3.20 -1.57 -9.03
N ALA A 174 1.88 -1.44 -8.84
CA ALA A 174 1.33 -0.64 -7.76
C ALA A 174 -0.03 -1.13 -7.27
N ILE A 175 -0.36 -0.72 -6.05
CA ILE A 175 -1.75 -0.53 -5.61
C ILE A 175 -2.09 0.91 -6.00
N VAL A 176 -3.10 1.05 -6.84
CA VAL A 176 -3.57 2.31 -7.41
C VAL A 176 -4.86 2.70 -6.72
N PHE A 177 -4.96 3.98 -6.36
CA PHE A 177 -6.17 4.56 -5.80
C PHE A 177 -6.62 5.77 -6.63
N LEU A 178 -7.86 5.71 -7.11
CA LEU A 178 -8.49 6.73 -7.93
C LEU A 178 -8.97 7.90 -7.06
N ILE A 179 -8.31 9.05 -7.24
CA ILE A 179 -8.79 10.32 -6.71
C ILE A 179 -10.01 10.77 -7.49
N SER A 180 -9.90 10.82 -8.82
CA SER A 180 -10.93 11.28 -9.74
C SER A 180 -10.80 10.58 -11.11
N PRO A 181 -11.91 10.27 -11.80
CA PRO A 181 -11.87 9.67 -13.14
C PRO A 181 -11.19 10.55 -14.19
N ASN A 182 -11.16 11.87 -14.02
CA ASN A 182 -10.56 12.83 -14.94
C ASN A 182 -10.06 14.08 -14.19
N GLU A 183 -9.38 15.00 -14.88
CA GLU A 183 -8.80 16.21 -14.24
C GLU A 183 -9.87 17.15 -13.64
N ALA A 184 -11.07 17.21 -14.24
CA ALA A 184 -12.09 18.22 -13.96
C ALA A 184 -13.16 17.78 -12.94
N GLU A 185 -13.37 16.47 -12.75
CA GLU A 185 -14.32 15.89 -11.79
C GLU A 185 -13.74 15.77 -10.37
#